data_AF-A0A3P4AYT7-F1
#
_entry.id   AF-A0A3P4AYT7-F1
#
_cell.length_a   1.000
_cell.length_b   1.000
_cell.length_c   1.000
_cell.angle_alpha   90.00
_cell.angle_beta   90.00
_cell.angle_gamma   90.00
#
_symmetry.space_group_name_H-M   'P 1'
#
loop_
_entity.id
_entity.type
_entity.pdbx_description
1 polymer ?
#
loop_
_entity_poly.entity_id
_entity_poly.type
_entity_poly.pdbx_seq_one_letter_code
_entity_poly.pdbx_strand_id
1 'polypeptide(L)' 'MQTLIAIVVIAALCLVLVLAKLRQRSKMRHDTQAHLGRPCPSCGQYVPLDAAICKHCYARIPGPKG' A
#
# COMPACT_ATOMS: atom_id res chain seq x y z
N MET A 1 -32.91 18.28 29.32
CA MET A 1 -33.00 18.25 27.85
C MET A 1 -31.64 18.56 27.20
N GLN A 2 -31.03 19.72 27.46
CA GLN A 2 -29.75 20.16 26.84
C GLN A 2 -28.55 19.21 27.07
N THR A 3 -28.41 18.66 28.27
CA THR A 3 -27.27 17.80 28.67
C THR A 3 -27.28 16.44 27.97
N LEU A 4 -28.46 15.87 27.74
CA LEU A 4 -28.61 14.60 27.03
C LEU A 4 -28.19 14.72 25.57
N ILE A 5 -28.53 15.83 24.92
CA ILE A 5 -28.13 16.11 23.53
C ILE A 5 -26.60 16.21 23.43
N ALA A 6 -25.96 16.92 24.36
CA ALA A 6 -24.51 17.05 24.39
C ALA A 6 -23.80 15.69 24.55
N ILE A 7 -24.29 14.83 25.44
CA ILE A 7 -23.74 13.48 25.65
C ILE A 7 -23.87 12.64 24.38
N VAL A 8 -25.03 12.66 23.72
CA VAL A 8 -25.27 11.91 22.48
C VAL A 8 -24.36 12.40 21.35
N VAL A 9 -24.20 13.73 21.20
CA VAL A 9 -23.32 14.32 20.19
C VAL A 9 -21.85 13.95 20.45
N ILE A 10 -21.38 14.05 21.69
CA ILE A 10 -20.01 13.69 22.06
C ILE A 10 -19.76 12.20 21.83
N ALA A 11 -20.70 11.33 22.21
CA ALA A 11 -20.59 9.88 21.98
C ALA A 11 -20.54 9.54 20.49
N ALA A 12 -21.37 10.18 19.67
CA ALA A 12 -21.37 10.01 18.22
C ALA A 12 -20.05 10.46 17.59
N LEU A 13 -19.52 11.62 17.99
CA LEU A 13 -18.23 12.14 17.51
C LEU A 13 -17.08 11.19 17.89
N CYS A 14 -17.04 10.70 19.13
CA CYS A 14 -16.06 9.72 19.58
C CYS A 14 -16.13 8.43 18.76
N LEU A 15 -17.33 7.90 18.50
CA LEU A 15 -17.53 6.69 17.71
C LEU A 15 -17.02 6.88 16.26
N VAL A 16 -17.31 8.02 15.64
CA VAL A 16 -16.83 8.35 14.29
C VAL A 16 -15.30 8.41 14.23
N LEU A 17 -14.65 9.05 15.21
CA LEU A 17 -13.19 9.14 15.27
C LEU A 17 -12.52 7.77 15.46
N VAL A 18 -13.09 6.92 16.33
CA VAL A 18 -12.61 5.54 16.54
C VAL A 18 -12.72 4.72 15.26
N LEU A 19 -13.88 4.75 14.60
CA LEU A 19 -14.09 4.05 13.32
C LEU A 19 -13.15 4.58 12.22
N ALA A 20 -12.91 5.89 12.17
CA ALA A 20 -11.97 6.50 11.22
C ALA A 20 -10.52 6.04 11.46
N LYS A 21 -10.07 6.00 12.72
CA LYS A 21 -8.73 5.48 13.09
C LYS A 21 -8.57 4.00 12.78
N LEU A 22 -9.60 3.19 13.01
CA LEU A 22 -9.61 1.77 12.64
C LEU A 22 -9.52 1.59 11.12
N ARG A 23 -10.22 2.40 10.33
CA ARG A 23 -10.12 2.42 8.85
C ARG A 23 -8.75 2.89 8.36
N GLN A 24 -8.11 3.85 9.02
CA GLN A 24 -6.79 4.33 8.60
C GLN A 24 -5.71 3.25 8.71
N ARG A 25 -5.79 2.39 9.73
CA ARG A 25 -4.85 1.26 9.87
C ARG A 25 -4.90 0.28 8.70
N SER A 26 -6.05 0.10 8.05
CA SER A 26 -6.15 -0.80 6.91
C SER A 26 -5.59 -0.22 5.61
N LYS A 27 -5.61 1.12 5.45
CA LYS A 27 -5.18 1.76 4.19
C LYS A 27 -3.68 2.02 4.07
N MET A 28 -2.93 1.99 5.17
CA MET A 28 -1.45 2.17 5.15
C MET A 28 -0.63 0.94 4.74
N ARG A 29 -1.26 -0.20 4.39
CA ARG A 29 -0.53 -1.39 3.92
C ARG A 29 -0.45 -1.56 2.40
N HIS A 30 -1.10 -0.67 1.63
CA HIS A 30 -1.21 -0.84 0.17
C HIS A 30 -0.21 -0.04 -0.67
N ASP A 31 0.67 0.75 -0.07
CA ASP A 31 1.62 1.63 -0.80
C ASP A 31 3.07 1.11 -0.78
N THR A 32 3.44 0.26 0.18
CA THR A 32 4.85 -0.17 0.33
C THR A 32 5.27 -1.32 -0.59
N GLN A 33 4.35 -1.95 -1.34
CA GLN A 33 4.65 -3.19 -2.09
C GLN A 33 4.68 -3.04 -3.62
N ALA A 34 4.51 -1.84 -4.17
CA ALA A 34 4.47 -1.65 -5.62
C ALA A 34 5.85 -1.50 -6.30
N HIS A 35 6.96 -1.37 -5.55
CA HIS A 35 8.20 -0.78 -6.08
C HIS A 35 9.46 -1.64 -6.12
N LEU A 36 9.41 -2.95 -5.87
CA LEU A 36 10.63 -3.79 -5.87
C LEU A 36 10.78 -4.71 -7.09
N GLY A 37 9.87 -4.64 -8.07
CA GLY A 37 9.98 -5.40 -9.31
C GLY A 37 9.68 -4.60 -10.57
N ARG A 38 10.37 -4.92 -11.67
CA ARG A 38 10.09 -4.44 -13.04
C ARG A 38 9.74 -5.61 -13.95
N PRO A 39 8.92 -5.43 -14.99
CA PRO A 39 8.71 -6.48 -15.99
C PRO A 39 10.00 -6.71 -16.80
N CYS A 40 10.30 -7.97 -17.08
CA CYS A 40 11.40 -8.36 -17.94
C CYS A 40 11.09 -7.96 -19.39
N PRO A 41 11.99 -7.26 -20.10
CA PRO A 41 11.76 -6.83 -21.48
C PRO A 41 11.69 -7.99 -22.49
N SER A 42 12.21 -9.17 -22.15
CA SER A 42 12.24 -10.32 -23.06
C SER A 42 11.06 -11.28 -22.91
N CYS A 43 10.49 -11.41 -21.70
CA CYS A 43 9.42 -12.38 -21.44
C CYS A 43 8.20 -11.82 -20.69
N GLY A 44 8.23 -10.54 -20.32
CA GLY A 44 7.13 -9.87 -19.62
C GLY A 44 6.94 -10.26 -18.14
N GLN A 45 7.73 -11.20 -17.62
CA GLN A 45 7.63 -11.64 -16.22
C GLN A 45 8.22 -10.61 -15.26
N TYR A 46 7.60 -10.44 -14.09
CA TYR A 46 8.12 -9.54 -13.06
C TYR A 46 9.41 -10.09 -12.44
N VAL A 47 10.44 -9.25 -12.43
CA VAL A 47 11.76 -9.55 -11.86
C VAL A 47 12.15 -8.47 -10.84
N PRO A 48 13.04 -8.77 -9.88
CA PRO A 48 13.59 -7.76 -8.96
C PRO A 48 14.25 -6.60 -9.73
N LEU A 49 14.21 -5.37 -9.20
CA LEU A 49 14.89 -4.22 -9.83
C LEU A 49 16.41 -4.44 -9.98
N ASP A 50 17.01 -5.15 -9.03
CA ASP A 50 18.44 -5.46 -9.00
C ASP A 50 18.82 -6.75 -9.76
N ALA A 51 17.86 -7.39 -10.42
CA ALA A 51 18.14 -8.61 -11.17
C ALA A 51 18.85 -8.30 -12.49
N ALA A 52 20.13 -8.68 -12.59
CA ALA A 52 20.88 -8.60 -13.85
C ALA A 52 20.43 -9.66 -14.88
N ILE A 53 19.76 -10.72 -14.45
CA ILE A 53 19.32 -11.85 -15.28
C ILE A 53 17.89 -12.24 -14.88
N CYS A 54 17.03 -12.46 -15.88
CA CYS A 54 15.69 -12.99 -15.65
C CYS A 54 15.74 -14.48 -15.28
N LYS A 55 15.12 -14.89 -14.17
CA LYS A 55 15.04 -16.32 -13.79
C LYS A 55 14.09 -17.16 -14.68
N HIS A 56 13.20 -16.51 -15.43
CA HIS A 56 12.22 -17.20 -16.28
C HIS A 56 12.74 -17.45 -17.69
N CYS A 57 13.31 -16.43 -18.34
CA CYS A 57 13.80 -16.53 -19.71
C CYS A 57 15.33 -16.48 -19.84
N TYR A 58 16.05 -16.33 -18.74
CA TYR A 58 17.51 -16.21 -18.70
C TYR A 58 18.09 -15.04 -19.52
N ALA A 59 17.24 -14.13 -20.00
CA ALA A 59 17.66 -12.93 -20.68
C ALA A 59 18.34 -11.96 -19.70
N ARG A 60 19.37 -11.27 -20.20
CA ARG A 60 20.09 -10.24 -19.45
C ARG A 60 19.25 -8.97 -19.36
N ILE A 61 19.04 -8.46 -18.16
CA ILE A 61 18.22 -7.28 -17.92
C ILE A 61 19.15 -6.08 -17.77
N PRO A 62 18.99 -5.03 -18.59
CA PRO A 62 19.80 -3.83 -18.43
C PRO A 62 19.44 -3.18 -17.08
N GLY A 63 20.41 -3.12 -16.18
CA GLY A 63 20.26 -2.53 -14.85
C GLY A 63 19.82 -1.07 -14.91
N PRO A 64 19.25 -0.53 -13.81
CA PRO A 64 18.91 0.89 -13.75
C PRO A 64 20.18 1.70 -14.01
N LYS A 65 20.13 2.58 -15.02
CA LYS A 65 21.19 3.56 -15.23
C LYS A 65 21.15 4.51 -14.03
N GLY A 66 22.15 4.40 -13.15
CA GLY A 66 22.38 5.32 -12.05
C GLY A 66 22.74 6.71 -12.54
#